data_AF-A0A955XXC2-F1
#
_entry.id   AF-A0A955XXC2-F1
#
_cell.length_a   1.000
_cell.length_b   1.000
_cell.length_c   1.000
_cell.angle_alpha   90.00
_cell.angle_beta   90.00
_cell.angle_gamma   90.00
#
_symmetry.space_group_name_H-M   'P 1'
#
loop_
_entity.id
_entity.type
_entity.pdbx_description
1 polymer ?
#
loop_
_entity_poly.entity_id
_entity_poly.type
_entity_poly.pdbx_seq_one_letter_code
_entity_poly.pdbx_strand_id
1 'polypeptide(L)'
;MQLPVHEIGLDSGGTPDEYVQLSEEEAVRRIQEVRPKLGDKLLILGHHYQQDPVIQFADMRGDSYALATKAAKIEQAKYIIFCGVHFMAESADILTPPDKVVILPDMRAGCTMADMADLEQVEMAWEEIRECTDETVIPVTYINSAASLKNFVGRNGGAVCTSTNARKIIEWAFKQGKKLFFFPDQHLGRNTCAAMGTSLDDMLVWDPEEIYGGHEPEEIAAAKVLLWKGHCSVHMGFTPGHIDYWRKQRPGINIIVHPECT
;
A
#
# COMPACT_ATOMS: atom_id res chain seq x y z
N MET A 1 -14.52 6.64 10.19
CA MET A 1 -13.77 7.62 10.99
C MET A 1 -12.46 7.89 10.25
N GLN A 2 -12.39 9.01 9.52
CA GLN A 2 -11.16 9.43 8.83
C GLN A 2 -10.15 9.80 9.92
N LEU A 3 -8.99 9.14 9.94
CA LEU A 3 -7.92 9.49 10.87
C LEU A 3 -7.27 10.80 10.39
N PRO A 4 -7.03 11.77 11.27
CA PRO A 4 -6.52 13.07 10.86
C PRO A 4 -5.02 12.95 10.55
N VAL A 5 -4.67 12.72 9.29
CA VAL A 5 -3.38 13.21 8.78
C VAL A 5 -3.42 14.72 8.99
N HIS A 6 -2.56 15.23 9.87
CA HIS A 6 -2.65 16.61 10.31
C HIS A 6 -2.32 17.55 9.15
N GLU A 7 -3.36 18.20 8.64
CA GLU A 7 -3.26 19.25 7.63
C GLU A 7 -2.51 20.45 8.22
N ILE A 8 -1.38 20.82 7.63
CA ILE A 8 -0.76 22.10 7.92
C ILE A 8 -1.59 23.14 7.17
N GLY A 9 -2.57 23.70 7.88
CA GLY A 9 -3.55 24.69 7.45
C GLY A 9 -3.29 25.38 6.12
N LEU A 10 -3.99 24.89 5.08
CA LEU A 10 -4.26 25.56 3.83
C LEU A 10 -5.66 25.17 3.42
N ASP A 11 -6.58 26.14 3.37
CA ASP A 11 -8.02 25.96 3.08
C ASP A 11 -8.32 25.30 1.71
N SER A 12 -7.30 24.84 0.97
CA SER A 12 -7.36 24.30 -0.39
C SER A 12 -6.75 22.91 -0.57
N GLY A 13 -6.24 22.24 0.47
CA GLY A 13 -5.70 20.88 0.39
C GLY A 13 -4.52 20.70 -0.58
N GLY A 14 -3.86 21.79 -0.99
CA GLY A 14 -2.76 21.79 -1.95
C GLY A 14 -1.61 22.70 -1.50
N THR A 15 -0.41 22.44 -2.04
CA THR A 15 0.78 23.26 -1.82
C THR A 15 0.52 24.73 -2.19
N PRO A 16 0.84 25.72 -1.34
CA PRO A 16 0.58 27.13 -1.63
C PRO A 16 1.30 27.59 -2.90
N ASP A 17 0.66 28.47 -3.67
CA ASP A 17 1.20 28.99 -4.93
C ASP A 17 2.63 29.55 -4.78
N GLU A 18 2.93 30.17 -3.65
CA GLU A 18 4.27 30.69 -3.35
C GLU A 18 5.36 29.62 -3.33
N TYR A 19 5.04 28.37 -3.00
CA TYR A 19 5.97 27.24 -3.02
C TYR A 19 5.98 26.53 -4.37
N VAL A 20 4.84 26.50 -5.08
CA VAL A 20 4.74 25.92 -6.43
C VAL A 20 5.64 26.66 -7.43
N GLN A 21 5.80 27.97 -7.25
CA GLN A 21 6.62 28.82 -8.12
C GLN A 21 8.10 28.87 -7.74
N LEU A 22 8.53 28.15 -6.69
CA LEU A 22 9.94 28.15 -6.29
C LEU A 22 10.79 27.37 -7.30
N SER A 23 12.00 27.88 -7.55
CA SER A 23 13.04 27.05 -8.16
C SER A 23 13.48 25.97 -7.16
N GLU A 24 14.03 24.88 -7.68
CA GLU A 24 14.57 23.81 -6.85
C GLU A 24 15.65 24.32 -5.89
N GLU A 25 16.54 25.20 -6.36
CA GLU A 25 17.62 25.76 -5.54
C GLU A 25 17.08 26.60 -4.38
N GLU A 26 16.02 27.37 -4.62
CA GLU A 26 15.37 28.18 -3.59
C GLU A 26 14.66 27.29 -2.56
N ALA A 27 13.96 26.24 -3.01
CA ALA A 27 13.31 25.27 -2.12
C ALA A 27 14.34 24.55 -1.23
N VAL A 28 15.45 24.09 -1.83
CA VAL A 28 16.57 23.45 -1.11
C VAL A 28 17.15 24.40 -0.06
N ARG A 29 17.41 25.66 -0.43
CA ARG A 29 17.95 26.67 0.51
C ARG A 29 17.01 26.87 1.70
N ARG A 30 15.70 27.04 1.46
CA ARG A 30 14.71 27.23 2.52
C ARG A 30 14.62 26.03 3.46
N ILE A 31 14.64 24.80 2.93
CA ILE A 31 14.62 23.58 3.75
C ILE A 31 15.86 23.53 4.64
N GLN A 32 17.04 23.85 4.10
CA GLN A 32 18.30 23.89 4.85
C GLN A 32 18.31 24.97 5.95
N GLU A 33 17.64 26.10 5.73
CA GLU A 33 17.49 27.17 6.73
C GLU A 33 16.50 26.82 7.86
N VAL A 34 15.43 26.08 7.55
CA VAL A 34 14.36 25.76 8.51
C VAL A 34 14.66 24.50 9.31
N ARG A 35 15.23 23.46 8.70
CA ARG A 35 15.48 22.16 9.35
C ARG A 35 16.26 22.27 10.67
N PRO A 36 17.35 23.06 10.78
CA PRO A 36 18.07 23.22 12.05
C PRO A 36 17.23 23.84 13.18
N LYS A 37 16.22 24.64 12.86
CA LYS A 37 15.34 25.29 13.86
C LYS A 37 14.43 24.26 14.56
N LEU A 38 14.12 23.17 13.88
CA LEU A 38 13.34 22.06 14.43
C LEU A 38 14.24 21.00 15.09
N GLY A 39 15.49 20.85 14.61
CA GLY A 39 16.48 19.94 15.18
C GLY A 39 15.94 18.52 15.30
N ASP A 40 16.23 17.87 16.43
CA ASP A 40 15.82 16.48 16.69
C ASP A 40 14.30 16.26 16.82
N LYS A 41 13.52 17.34 16.86
CA LYS A 41 12.05 17.26 16.87
C LYS A 41 11.47 16.94 15.49
N LEU A 42 12.25 17.04 14.42
CA LEU A 42 11.81 16.74 13.05
C LEU A 42 12.42 15.42 12.57
N LEU A 43 11.58 14.58 11.97
CA LEU A 43 11.98 13.37 11.25
C LEU A 43 11.39 13.39 9.85
N ILE A 44 12.22 13.20 8.83
CA ILE A 44 11.82 13.13 7.42
C ILE A 44 11.98 11.70 6.92
N LEU A 45 10.88 11.07 6.53
CA LEU A 45 10.83 9.72 6.00
C LEU A 45 10.70 9.77 4.47
N GLY A 46 11.55 9.06 3.74
CA GLY A 46 11.51 9.01 2.29
C GLY A 46 11.27 7.60 1.74
N HIS A 47 10.18 7.42 0.99
CA HIS A 47 9.94 6.16 0.28
C HIS A 47 10.94 5.98 -0.87
N HIS A 48 11.26 4.73 -1.24
CA HIS A 48 12.20 4.40 -2.31
C HIS A 48 11.87 4.98 -3.70
N TYR A 49 10.62 5.38 -3.92
CA TYR A 49 10.16 5.96 -5.18
C TYR A 49 10.27 7.50 -5.24
N GLN A 50 10.78 8.15 -4.20
CA GLN A 50 10.98 9.60 -4.22
C GLN A 50 12.14 10.01 -5.15
N GLN A 51 12.01 11.21 -5.72
CA GLN A 51 13.03 11.79 -6.58
C GLN A 51 14.26 12.27 -5.76
N ASP A 52 15.42 12.34 -6.42
CA ASP A 52 16.67 12.77 -5.80
C ASP A 52 16.57 14.12 -5.05
N PRO A 53 15.89 15.16 -5.59
CA PRO A 53 15.72 16.43 -4.90
C PRO A 53 14.96 16.34 -3.57
N VAL A 54 14.13 15.31 -3.39
CA VAL A 54 13.35 15.08 -2.15
C VAL A 54 14.09 14.15 -1.21
N ILE A 55 14.57 13.01 -1.72
CA ILE A 55 15.15 11.94 -0.91
C ILE A 55 16.47 12.36 -0.23
N GLN A 56 17.14 13.40 -0.74
CA GLN A 56 18.33 13.98 -0.11
C GLN A 56 18.07 14.49 1.31
N PHE A 57 16.83 14.88 1.62
CA PHE A 57 16.43 15.37 2.94
C PHE A 57 15.96 14.27 3.89
N ALA A 58 15.75 13.05 3.39
CA ALA A 58 15.24 11.95 4.19
C ALA A 58 16.27 11.47 5.22
N ASP A 59 15.89 11.52 6.49
CA ASP A 59 16.65 10.92 7.60
C ASP A 59 16.65 9.39 7.51
N MET A 60 15.56 8.83 6.96
CA MET A 60 15.36 7.41 6.80
C MET A 60 14.75 7.09 5.43
N ARG A 61 15.25 6.02 4.82
CA ARG A 61 14.77 5.50 3.53
C ARG A 61 14.31 4.06 3.68
N GLY A 62 13.20 3.69 3.05
CA GLY A 62 12.65 2.34 3.20
C GLY A 62 11.35 2.12 2.45
N ASP A 63 10.81 0.90 2.59
CA ASP A 63 9.44 0.57 2.24
C ASP A 63 8.44 1.16 3.28
N SER A 64 7.15 1.13 2.93
CA SER A 64 6.07 1.73 3.70
C SER A 64 6.02 1.27 5.17
N TYR A 65 6.06 -0.05 5.42
CA TYR A 65 5.89 -0.62 6.76
C TYR A 65 7.13 -0.44 7.62
N ALA A 66 8.32 -0.62 7.04
CA ALA A 66 9.57 -0.42 7.75
C ALA A 66 9.74 1.04 8.17
N LEU A 67 9.35 2.01 7.33
CA LEU A 67 9.38 3.43 7.69
C LEU A 67 8.43 3.73 8.86
N ALA A 68 7.17 3.30 8.77
CA ALA A 68 6.17 3.55 9.81
C ALA A 68 6.57 2.93 11.17
N THR A 69 7.04 1.68 11.17
CA THR A 69 7.48 0.98 12.39
C THR A 69 8.72 1.62 13.03
N LYS A 70 9.66 2.10 12.21
CA LYS A 70 10.87 2.76 12.73
C LYS A 70 10.54 4.15 13.28
N ALA A 71 9.68 4.91 12.61
CA ALA A 71 9.25 6.24 13.07
C ALA A 71 8.52 6.19 14.42
N ALA A 72 7.73 5.14 14.67
CA ALA A 72 7.09 4.90 15.97
C ALA A 72 8.11 4.82 17.13
N LYS A 73 9.31 4.28 16.88
CA LYS A 73 10.36 4.04 17.90
C LYS A 73 11.25 5.26 18.21
N ILE A 74 11.13 6.34 17.44
CA ILE A 74 12.00 7.53 17.59
C ILE A 74 11.35 8.52 18.55
N GLU A 75 11.70 8.47 19.83
CA GLU A 75 11.03 9.25 20.89
C GLU A 75 11.15 10.78 20.74
N GLN A 76 12.30 11.26 20.27
CA GLN A 76 12.61 12.68 20.18
C GLN A 76 11.85 13.41 19.06
N ALA A 77 11.39 12.67 18.04
CA ALA A 77 10.73 13.24 16.87
C ALA A 77 9.26 13.54 17.20
N LYS A 78 8.92 14.83 17.21
CA LYS A 78 7.54 15.32 17.39
C LYS A 78 6.82 15.49 16.06
N TYR A 79 7.53 15.93 15.03
CA TYR A 79 7.00 16.18 13.69
C TYR A 79 7.61 15.17 12.72
N ILE A 80 6.75 14.45 12.00
CA ILE A 80 7.16 13.43 11.04
C ILE A 80 6.65 13.87 9.67
N ILE A 81 7.56 14.23 8.77
CA ILE A 81 7.22 14.50 7.37
C ILE A 81 7.36 13.20 6.59
N PHE A 82 6.27 12.71 6.02
CA PHE A 82 6.25 11.50 5.21
C PHE A 82 6.31 11.86 3.72
N CYS A 83 7.49 11.78 3.12
CA CYS A 83 7.69 11.91 1.67
C CYS A 83 7.32 10.60 0.98
N GLY A 84 6.01 10.42 0.76
CA GLY A 84 5.40 9.24 0.16
C GLY A 84 4.01 9.57 -0.36
N VAL A 85 3.07 8.65 -0.17
CA VAL A 85 1.66 8.79 -0.56
C VAL A 85 0.73 8.66 0.66
N HIS A 86 -0.52 9.08 0.50
CA HIS A 86 -1.52 9.19 1.57
C HIS A 86 -1.60 7.99 2.52
N PHE A 87 -1.84 6.78 2.01
CA PHE A 87 -1.97 5.60 2.87
C PHE A 87 -0.70 5.28 3.69
N MET A 88 0.48 5.69 3.22
CA MET A 88 1.74 5.48 3.94
C MET A 88 1.83 6.43 5.12
N ALA A 89 1.46 7.70 4.91
CA ALA A 89 1.37 8.69 5.97
C ALA A 89 0.32 8.30 7.02
N GLU A 90 -0.87 7.84 6.59
CA GLU A 90 -1.89 7.29 7.50
C GLU A 90 -1.36 6.12 8.33
N SER A 91 -0.60 5.21 7.70
CA SER A 91 -0.05 4.04 8.40
C SER A 91 1.02 4.45 9.42
N ALA A 92 1.81 5.49 9.14
CA ALA A 92 2.73 6.05 10.11
C ALA A 92 1.97 6.69 11.28
N ASP A 93 0.94 7.48 11.00
CA ASP A 93 0.09 8.13 12.00
C ASP A 93 -0.55 7.11 12.96
N ILE A 94 -1.14 6.03 12.41
CA ILE A 94 -1.71 4.92 13.17
C ILE A 94 -0.70 4.27 14.14
N LEU A 95 0.56 4.13 13.71
CA LEU A 95 1.59 3.42 14.47
C LEU A 95 2.36 4.32 15.44
N THR A 96 2.28 5.64 15.27
CA THR A 96 2.99 6.59 16.12
C THR A 96 2.19 6.98 17.36
N PRO A 97 2.85 7.34 18.47
CA PRO A 97 2.19 7.89 19.65
C PRO A 97 1.36 9.17 19.35
N PRO A 98 0.23 9.41 20.06
CA PRO A 98 -0.67 10.54 19.78
C PRO A 98 -0.09 11.94 19.94
N ASP A 99 1.06 12.09 20.59
CA ASP A 99 1.75 13.38 20.75
C ASP A 99 2.63 13.75 19.55
N LYS A 100 2.80 12.82 18.59
CA LYS A 100 3.47 13.06 17.33
C LYS A 100 2.50 13.54 16.26
N VAL A 101 3.02 14.34 15.34
CA VAL A 101 2.27 14.92 14.24
C VAL A 101 2.85 14.39 12.93
N VAL A 102 2.08 13.56 12.22
CA VAL A 102 2.45 13.07 10.88
C VAL A 102 1.88 14.00 9.82
N ILE A 103 2.76 14.43 8.90
CA ILE A 103 2.48 15.40 7.86
C ILE A 103 2.78 14.76 6.49
N LEU A 104 1.79 14.78 5.61
CA LEU A 104 1.99 14.52 4.18
C LEU A 104 2.10 15.88 3.45
N PRO A 105 3.24 16.17 2.77
CA PRO A 105 3.43 17.48 2.14
C PRO A 105 2.42 17.85 1.05
N ASP A 106 1.89 16.88 0.31
CA ASP A 106 0.86 17.09 -0.71
C ASP A 106 -0.21 16.01 -0.57
N MET A 107 -1.42 16.40 -0.17
CA MET A 107 -2.54 15.48 0.04
C MET A 107 -3.01 14.81 -1.26
N ARG A 108 -2.64 15.35 -2.43
CA ARG A 108 -2.92 14.75 -3.74
C ARG A 108 -1.93 13.63 -4.08
N ALA A 109 -0.90 13.39 -3.26
CA ALA A 109 -0.01 12.26 -3.42
C ALA A 109 -0.75 10.95 -3.10
N GLY A 110 -1.53 10.47 -4.06
CA GLY A 110 -2.32 9.26 -3.98
C GLY A 110 -1.62 8.05 -4.60
N CYS A 111 -2.29 6.91 -4.53
CA CYS A 111 -1.90 5.70 -5.24
C CYS A 111 -3.16 5.15 -5.89
N THR A 112 -3.21 5.19 -7.22
CA THR A 112 -4.38 4.77 -7.98
C THR A 112 -4.87 3.38 -7.58
N MET A 113 -3.96 2.46 -7.29
CA MET A 113 -4.29 1.12 -6.83
C MET A 113 -4.91 1.08 -5.43
N ALA A 114 -4.47 1.95 -4.51
CA ALA A 114 -5.08 2.04 -3.18
C ALA A 114 -6.53 2.55 -3.26
N ASP A 115 -6.84 3.34 -4.29
CA ASP A 115 -8.16 3.89 -4.57
C ASP A 115 -9.05 2.92 -5.39
N MET A 116 -8.53 1.77 -5.85
CA MET A 116 -9.30 0.76 -6.59
C MET A 116 -10.21 -0.11 -5.70
N ALA A 117 -10.11 0.02 -4.38
CA ALA A 117 -11.00 -0.62 -3.44
C ALA A 117 -11.45 0.42 -2.41
N ASP A 118 -12.76 0.60 -2.27
CA ASP A 118 -13.35 1.39 -1.19
C ASP A 118 -14.06 0.50 -0.16
N LEU A 119 -14.41 1.10 0.98
CA LEU A 119 -14.98 0.35 2.10
C LEU A 119 -16.37 -0.22 1.77
N GLU A 120 -17.20 0.52 1.05
CA GLU A 120 -18.58 0.11 0.75
C GLU A 120 -18.57 -1.11 -0.16
N GLN A 121 -17.78 -1.06 -1.24
CA GLN A 121 -17.63 -2.21 -2.14
C GLN A 121 -17.03 -3.44 -1.44
N VAL A 122 -16.03 -3.24 -0.57
CA VAL A 122 -15.41 -4.35 0.20
C VAL A 122 -16.38 -4.95 1.22
N GLU A 123 -17.22 -4.15 1.86
CA GLU A 123 -18.27 -4.63 2.77
C GLU A 123 -19.32 -5.44 2.01
N MET A 124 -19.78 -4.97 0.85
CA MET A 124 -20.71 -5.71 -0.02
C MET A 124 -20.12 -7.05 -0.48
N ALA A 125 -18.91 -7.04 -1.02
CA ALA A 125 -18.21 -8.25 -1.46
C ALA A 125 -18.06 -9.25 -0.31
N TRP A 126 -17.75 -8.77 0.89
CA TRP A 126 -17.63 -9.62 2.07
C TRP A 126 -18.92 -10.32 2.45
N GLU A 127 -20.06 -9.64 2.36
CA GLU A 127 -21.37 -10.24 2.61
C GLU A 127 -21.68 -11.30 1.56
N GLU A 128 -21.55 -10.97 0.27
CA GLU A 128 -21.79 -11.89 -0.85
C GLU A 128 -20.92 -13.16 -0.76
N ILE A 129 -19.62 -13.01 -0.50
CA ILE A 129 -18.70 -14.14 -0.34
C ILE A 129 -19.16 -15.08 0.79
N ARG A 130 -19.62 -14.51 1.90
CA ARG A 130 -20.06 -15.28 3.08
C ARG A 130 -21.41 -15.96 2.87
N GLU A 131 -22.25 -15.44 1.98
CA GLU A 131 -23.47 -16.14 1.57
C GLU A 131 -23.17 -17.38 0.71
N CYS A 132 -22.08 -17.35 -0.06
CA CYS A 132 -21.69 -18.46 -0.92
C CYS A 132 -20.97 -19.60 -0.17
N THR A 133 -20.51 -19.41 1.07
CA THR A 133 -19.67 -20.42 1.75
C THR A 133 -19.79 -20.41 3.28
N ASP A 134 -19.84 -21.61 3.86
CA ASP A 134 -19.71 -21.82 5.31
C ASP A 134 -18.25 -21.84 5.79
N GLU A 135 -17.28 -21.79 4.87
CA GLU A 135 -15.87 -21.81 5.23
C GLU A 135 -15.42 -20.49 5.87
N THR A 136 -14.45 -20.58 6.79
CA THR A 136 -13.83 -19.39 7.36
C THR A 136 -13.02 -18.67 6.28
N VAL A 137 -13.51 -17.48 5.91
CA VAL A 137 -12.84 -16.53 5.02
C VAL A 137 -11.93 -15.62 5.83
N ILE A 138 -10.69 -15.45 5.41
CA ILE A 138 -9.73 -14.54 6.06
C ILE A 138 -9.45 -13.38 5.10
N PRO A 139 -9.78 -12.13 5.47
CA PRO A 139 -9.46 -10.98 4.65
C PRO A 139 -8.00 -10.58 4.89
N VAL A 140 -7.27 -10.29 3.81
CA VAL A 140 -5.93 -9.73 3.86
C VAL A 140 -5.88 -8.54 2.93
N THR A 141 -5.48 -7.39 3.45
CA THR A 141 -5.28 -6.20 2.61
C THR A 141 -3.80 -5.86 2.48
N TYR A 142 -3.40 -5.44 1.30
CA TYR A 142 -2.09 -4.83 1.09
C TYR A 142 -2.04 -3.46 1.78
N ILE A 143 -0.86 -3.02 2.23
CA ILE A 143 -0.67 -1.73 2.91
C ILE A 143 -1.12 -0.54 2.06
N ASN A 144 -1.06 -0.70 0.73
CA ASN A 144 -1.57 0.21 -0.28
C ASN A 144 -3.11 0.15 -0.33
N SER A 145 -3.74 0.60 0.75
CA SER A 145 -5.18 0.63 0.99
C SER A 145 -5.53 1.75 1.97
N ALA A 146 -6.77 2.21 2.01
CA ALA A 146 -7.19 3.20 3.00
C ALA A 146 -7.14 2.66 4.45
N ALA A 147 -6.97 3.54 5.44
CA ALA A 147 -7.07 3.17 6.86
C ALA A 147 -8.42 2.49 7.22
N SER A 148 -9.52 2.90 6.57
CA SER A 148 -10.85 2.30 6.73
C SER A 148 -10.86 0.80 6.38
N LEU A 149 -10.19 0.43 5.29
CA LEU A 149 -10.03 -0.95 4.87
C LEU A 149 -9.15 -1.76 5.83
N LYS A 150 -8.07 -1.15 6.36
CA LYS A 150 -7.25 -1.79 7.40
C LYS A 150 -8.09 -2.09 8.66
N ASN A 151 -8.96 -1.17 9.05
CA ASN A 151 -9.91 -1.38 10.15
C ASN A 151 -10.92 -2.50 9.82
N PHE A 152 -11.49 -2.51 8.61
CA PHE A 152 -12.36 -3.60 8.14
C PHE A 152 -11.68 -4.97 8.24
N VAL A 153 -10.43 -5.07 7.81
CA VAL A 153 -9.66 -6.32 7.89
C VAL A 153 -9.43 -6.73 9.33
N GLY A 154 -9.01 -5.79 10.18
CA GLY A 154 -8.74 -6.04 11.60
C GLY A 154 -9.96 -6.54 12.37
N ARG A 155 -11.14 -5.90 12.18
CA ARG A 155 -12.39 -6.31 12.86
C ARG A 155 -12.91 -7.68 12.40
N ASN A 156 -12.55 -8.10 11.18
CA ASN A 156 -12.94 -9.39 10.60
C ASN A 156 -11.85 -10.47 10.78
N GLY A 157 -10.91 -10.27 11.71
CA GLY A 157 -9.89 -11.28 12.07
C GLY A 157 -8.80 -11.48 11.03
N GLY A 158 -8.63 -10.53 10.11
CA GLY A 158 -7.63 -10.55 9.06
C GLY A 158 -6.31 -9.87 9.42
N ALA A 159 -5.48 -9.61 8.41
CA ALA A 159 -4.20 -8.92 8.58
C ALA A 159 -3.84 -8.00 7.41
N VAL A 160 -3.01 -6.98 7.69
CA VAL A 160 -2.39 -6.13 6.67
C VAL A 160 -1.04 -6.74 6.26
N CYS A 161 -0.74 -6.73 4.96
CA CYS A 161 0.55 -7.17 4.44
C CYS A 161 1.25 -6.10 3.59
N THR A 162 2.50 -6.38 3.24
CA THR A 162 3.33 -5.65 2.28
C THR A 162 3.88 -6.64 1.25
N SER A 163 4.47 -6.17 0.15
CA SER A 163 5.14 -7.06 -0.80
C SER A 163 6.26 -7.89 -0.18
N THR A 164 6.92 -7.40 0.88
CA THR A 164 8.03 -8.10 1.55
C THR A 164 7.58 -9.16 2.57
N ASN A 165 6.35 -9.09 3.09
CA ASN A 165 5.83 -10.05 4.07
C ASN A 165 4.56 -10.79 3.64
N ALA A 166 4.02 -10.53 2.44
CA ALA A 166 2.79 -11.13 1.91
C ALA A 166 2.77 -12.66 2.06
N ARG A 167 3.87 -13.34 1.72
CA ARG A 167 3.99 -14.79 1.89
C ARG A 167 3.71 -15.24 3.32
N LYS A 168 4.34 -14.60 4.31
CA LYS A 168 4.18 -14.96 5.72
C LYS A 168 2.76 -14.72 6.21
N ILE A 169 2.14 -13.63 5.77
CA ILE A 169 0.76 -13.28 6.14
C ILE A 169 -0.24 -14.25 5.48
N ILE A 170 -0.06 -14.61 4.22
CA ILE A 170 -0.92 -15.57 3.52
C ILE A 170 -0.75 -16.98 4.11
N GLU A 171 0.48 -17.41 4.44
CA GLU A 171 0.73 -18.66 5.16
C GLU A 171 0.04 -18.67 6.54
N TRP A 172 -0.04 -17.54 7.23
CA TRP A 172 -0.80 -17.39 8.47
C TRP A 172 -2.30 -17.46 8.20
N ALA A 173 -2.81 -16.77 7.17
CA ALA A 173 -4.23 -16.74 6.82
C ALA A 173 -4.77 -18.15 6.52
N PHE A 174 -4.04 -18.95 5.73
CA PHE A 174 -4.43 -20.35 5.46
C PHE A 174 -4.38 -21.27 6.68
N LYS A 175 -3.76 -20.85 7.79
CA LYS A 175 -3.83 -21.57 9.08
C LYS A 175 -5.04 -21.15 9.92
N GLN A 176 -5.58 -19.95 9.69
CA GLN A 176 -6.77 -19.45 10.40
C GLN A 176 -8.06 -19.88 9.71
N GLY A 177 -8.05 -19.95 8.37
CA GLY A 177 -9.21 -20.30 7.56
C GLY A 177 -8.81 -20.98 6.26
N LYS A 178 -9.81 -21.41 5.50
CA LYS A 178 -9.59 -22.16 4.26
C LYS A 178 -9.63 -21.28 3.01
N LYS A 179 -10.29 -20.12 3.10
CA LYS A 179 -10.47 -19.19 1.99
C LYS A 179 -9.81 -17.84 2.28
N LEU A 180 -9.08 -17.32 1.31
CA LEU A 180 -8.42 -16.01 1.39
C LEU A 180 -9.20 -15.00 0.56
N PHE A 181 -9.50 -13.84 1.13
CA PHE A 181 -9.98 -12.68 0.38
C PHE A 181 -8.90 -11.60 0.39
N PHE A 182 -8.26 -11.34 -0.76
CA PHE A 182 -7.08 -10.49 -0.88
C PHE A 182 -7.33 -9.26 -1.74
N PHE A 183 -6.96 -8.07 -1.25
CA PHE A 183 -7.20 -6.80 -1.95
C PHE A 183 -6.16 -5.73 -1.61
N PRO A 184 -6.00 -4.66 -2.43
CA PRO A 184 -6.65 -4.47 -3.73
C PRO A 184 -5.88 -5.09 -4.90
N ASP A 185 -4.61 -5.48 -4.74
CA ASP A 185 -3.78 -5.93 -5.87
C ASP A 185 -3.93 -7.44 -6.16
N GLN A 186 -4.53 -7.77 -7.31
CA GLN A 186 -4.70 -9.17 -7.73
C GLN A 186 -3.38 -9.89 -7.97
N HIS A 187 -2.35 -9.19 -8.47
CA HIS A 187 -1.09 -9.80 -8.89
C HIS A 187 -0.23 -10.16 -7.69
N LEU A 188 -0.13 -9.27 -6.69
CA LEU A 188 0.53 -9.56 -5.44
C LEU A 188 -0.09 -10.79 -4.77
N GLY A 189 -1.42 -10.85 -4.67
CA GLY A 189 -2.14 -11.99 -4.11
C GLY A 189 -1.92 -13.27 -4.91
N ARG A 190 -2.15 -13.21 -6.23
CA ARG A 190 -2.00 -14.34 -7.16
C ARG A 190 -0.59 -14.90 -7.17
N ASN A 191 0.41 -14.06 -7.43
CA ASN A 191 1.81 -14.45 -7.57
C ASN A 191 2.34 -15.03 -6.26
N THR A 192 1.95 -14.46 -5.12
CA THR A 192 2.34 -15.00 -3.81
C THR A 192 1.72 -16.37 -3.57
N CYS A 193 0.42 -16.55 -3.83
CA CYS A 193 -0.26 -17.83 -3.67
C CYS A 193 0.27 -18.90 -4.64
N ALA A 194 0.50 -18.53 -5.91
CA ALA A 194 1.05 -19.43 -6.91
C ALA A 194 2.47 -19.89 -6.54
N ALA A 195 3.32 -18.98 -6.04
CA ALA A 195 4.65 -19.31 -5.54
C ALA A 195 4.64 -20.16 -4.24
N MET A 196 3.48 -20.26 -3.58
CA MET A 196 3.24 -21.15 -2.44
C MET A 196 2.66 -22.51 -2.87
N GLY A 197 2.30 -22.69 -4.14
CA GLY A 197 1.77 -23.93 -4.70
C GLY A 197 0.25 -23.99 -4.85
N THR A 198 -0.47 -22.90 -4.62
CA THR A 198 -1.91 -22.83 -4.90
C THR A 198 -2.14 -22.81 -6.41
N SER A 199 -3.05 -23.66 -6.91
CA SER A 199 -3.41 -23.69 -8.34
C SER A 199 -4.04 -22.37 -8.77
N LEU A 200 -3.80 -21.93 -10.00
CA LEU A 200 -4.49 -20.76 -10.56
C LEU A 200 -6.00 -21.02 -10.70
N ASP A 201 -6.39 -22.26 -10.93
CA ASP A 201 -7.81 -22.67 -11.00
C ASP A 201 -8.53 -22.56 -9.65
N ASP A 202 -7.77 -22.51 -8.54
CA ASP A 202 -8.32 -22.29 -7.19
C ASP A 202 -8.46 -20.78 -6.87
N MET A 203 -8.17 -19.88 -7.82
CA MET A 203 -8.17 -18.43 -7.62
C MET A 203 -9.17 -17.73 -8.53
N LEU A 204 -10.08 -16.94 -7.97
CA LEU A 204 -10.99 -16.09 -8.73
C LEU A 204 -10.61 -14.61 -8.58
N VAL A 205 -10.78 -13.85 -9.66
CA VAL A 205 -10.66 -12.40 -9.63
C VAL A 205 -12.03 -11.80 -9.40
N TRP A 206 -12.21 -11.15 -8.26
CA TRP A 206 -13.43 -10.46 -7.87
C TRP A 206 -13.51 -9.09 -8.52
N ASP A 207 -14.48 -8.89 -9.41
CA ASP A 207 -14.80 -7.60 -10.01
C ASP A 207 -15.87 -6.85 -9.18
N PRO A 208 -15.52 -5.76 -8.48
CA PRO A 208 -16.48 -5.10 -7.59
C PRO A 208 -17.66 -4.42 -8.30
N GLU A 209 -17.59 -4.29 -9.63
CA GLU A 209 -18.68 -3.72 -10.44
C GLU A 209 -19.73 -4.77 -10.84
N GLU A 210 -19.46 -6.05 -10.58
CA GLU A 210 -20.32 -7.17 -10.94
C GLU A 210 -20.91 -7.84 -9.69
N ILE A 211 -22.16 -8.31 -9.80
CA ILE A 211 -22.81 -9.09 -8.74
C ILE A 211 -22.01 -10.38 -8.52
N TYR A 212 -21.76 -10.76 -7.26
CA TYR A 212 -20.94 -11.92 -6.91
C TYR A 212 -19.54 -11.87 -7.57
N GLY A 213 -19.00 -10.66 -7.78
CA GLY A 213 -17.69 -10.48 -8.39
C GLY A 213 -17.58 -10.95 -9.85
N GLY A 214 -18.72 -11.22 -10.50
CA GLY A 214 -18.80 -11.78 -11.85
C GLY A 214 -18.71 -13.31 -11.92
N HIS A 215 -18.93 -14.01 -10.80
CA HIS A 215 -18.85 -15.48 -10.70
C HIS A 215 -20.15 -16.07 -10.18
N GLU A 216 -20.37 -17.35 -10.46
CA GLU A 216 -21.49 -18.08 -9.85
C GLU A 216 -21.18 -18.41 -8.37
N PRO A 217 -22.19 -18.44 -7.48
CA PRO A 217 -22.01 -18.75 -6.07
C PRO A 217 -21.24 -20.06 -5.80
N GLU A 218 -21.45 -21.09 -6.63
CA GLU A 218 -20.75 -22.36 -6.52
C GLU A 218 -19.24 -22.24 -6.83
N GLU A 219 -18.86 -21.36 -7.75
CA GLU A 219 -17.45 -21.09 -8.08
C GLU A 219 -16.77 -20.37 -6.92
N ILE A 220 -17.45 -19.38 -6.33
CA ILE A 220 -16.98 -18.67 -5.13
C ILE A 220 -16.81 -19.65 -3.97
N ALA A 221 -17.78 -20.56 -3.77
CA ALA A 221 -17.73 -21.59 -2.75
C ALA A 221 -16.51 -22.52 -2.92
N ALA A 222 -16.21 -22.91 -4.16
CA ALA A 222 -15.12 -23.82 -4.50
C ALA A 222 -13.72 -23.18 -4.46
N ALA A 223 -13.61 -21.89 -4.78
CA ALA A 223 -12.32 -21.19 -4.86
C ALA A 223 -11.60 -21.12 -3.51
N LYS A 224 -10.27 -21.22 -3.48
CA LYS A 224 -9.48 -21.00 -2.24
C LYS A 224 -9.08 -19.54 -2.05
N VAL A 225 -8.95 -18.79 -3.14
CA VAL A 225 -8.49 -17.41 -3.12
C VAL A 225 -9.40 -16.54 -3.96
N LEU A 226 -9.86 -15.45 -3.38
CA LEU A 226 -10.61 -14.40 -4.04
C LEU A 226 -9.71 -13.16 -4.08
N LEU A 227 -9.44 -12.67 -5.28
CA LEU A 227 -8.48 -11.60 -5.56
C LEU A 227 -9.23 -10.38 -6.09
N TRP A 228 -9.19 -9.25 -5.39
CA TRP A 228 -9.79 -8.02 -5.90
C TRP A 228 -9.20 -7.61 -7.24
N LYS A 229 -10.03 -7.16 -8.19
CA LYS A 229 -9.63 -6.70 -9.54
C LYS A 229 -8.92 -5.34 -9.52
N GLY A 230 -7.97 -5.12 -8.60
CA GLY A 230 -7.06 -3.99 -8.61
C GLY A 230 -5.66 -4.38 -9.05
N HIS A 231 -4.87 -3.40 -9.50
CA HIS A 231 -3.50 -3.60 -9.97
C HIS A 231 -2.70 -2.30 -9.94
N CYS A 232 -1.38 -2.39 -9.85
CA CYS A 232 -0.51 -1.24 -10.03
C CYS A 232 -0.25 -0.95 -11.52
N SER A 233 -0.71 0.19 -12.03
CA SER A 233 -0.52 0.60 -13.44
C SER A 233 0.96 0.73 -13.84
N VAL A 234 1.85 1.08 -12.91
CA VAL A 234 3.30 1.12 -13.14
C VAL A 234 3.83 -0.28 -13.43
N HIS A 235 3.43 -1.26 -12.63
CA HIS A 235 3.91 -2.64 -12.78
C HIS A 235 3.30 -3.35 -14.00
N MET A 236 2.10 -2.96 -14.42
CA MET A 236 1.49 -3.42 -15.68
C MET A 236 2.28 -2.98 -16.93
N GLY A 237 3.13 -1.94 -16.81
CA GLY A 237 3.98 -1.49 -17.91
C GLY A 237 5.12 -2.45 -18.26
N PHE A 238 5.42 -3.44 -17.40
CA PHE A 238 6.46 -4.43 -17.67
C PHE A 238 5.89 -5.69 -18.30
N THR A 239 6.52 -6.16 -19.38
CA THR A 239 6.09 -7.35 -20.12
C THR A 239 7.20 -8.39 -20.21
N PRO A 240 6.88 -9.67 -20.46
CA PRO A 240 7.90 -10.68 -20.76
C PRO A 240 8.85 -10.29 -21.91
N GLY A 241 8.38 -9.49 -22.87
CA GLY A 241 9.21 -8.97 -23.96
C GLY A 241 10.38 -8.10 -23.48
N HIS A 242 10.21 -7.34 -22.39
CA HIS A 242 11.31 -6.58 -21.78
C HIS A 242 12.39 -7.49 -21.20
N ILE A 243 11.98 -8.63 -20.61
CA ILE A 243 12.89 -9.65 -20.07
C ILE A 243 13.69 -10.28 -21.23
N ASP A 244 13.00 -10.68 -22.29
CA ASP A 244 13.62 -11.29 -23.47
C ASP A 244 14.60 -10.34 -24.15
N TYR A 245 14.24 -9.06 -24.26
CA TYR A 245 15.11 -8.02 -24.77
C TYR A 245 16.42 -7.95 -23.97
N TRP A 246 16.34 -7.81 -22.63
CA TRP A 246 17.54 -7.67 -21.81
C TRP A 246 18.40 -8.93 -21.76
N ARG A 247 17.80 -10.13 -21.79
CA ARG A 247 18.55 -11.39 -21.87
C ARG A 247 19.32 -11.52 -23.18
N LYS A 248 18.77 -11.02 -24.30
CA LYS A 248 19.49 -10.97 -25.59
C LYS A 248 20.64 -9.97 -25.56
N GLN A 249 20.43 -8.78 -24.99
CA GLN A 249 21.45 -7.74 -24.92
C GLN A 249 22.58 -8.07 -23.93
N ARG A 250 22.24 -8.77 -22.83
CA ARG A 250 23.17 -9.11 -21.75
C ARG A 250 22.96 -10.57 -21.31
N PRO A 251 23.55 -11.54 -22.01
CA PRO A 251 23.49 -12.95 -21.61
C PRO A 251 24.00 -13.15 -20.18
N GLY A 252 23.26 -13.90 -19.37
CA GLY A 252 23.61 -14.18 -17.97
C GLY A 252 23.20 -13.09 -16.96
N ILE A 253 22.48 -12.05 -17.38
CA ILE A 253 21.94 -11.04 -16.45
C ILE A 253 20.89 -11.63 -15.49
N ASN A 254 20.98 -11.27 -14.21
CA ASN A 254 19.91 -11.53 -13.25
C ASN A 254 18.85 -10.43 -13.35
N ILE A 255 17.59 -10.83 -13.50
CA ILE A 255 16.45 -9.91 -13.59
C ILE A 255 15.57 -10.16 -12.36
N ILE A 256 15.29 -9.09 -11.61
CA ILE A 256 14.44 -9.11 -10.42
C ILE A 256 13.15 -8.39 -10.79
N VAL A 257 12.00 -8.99 -10.46
CA VAL A 257 10.67 -8.48 -10.79
C VAL A 257 9.89 -8.29 -9.51
N HIS A 258 9.11 -7.21 -9.43
CA HIS A 258 8.23 -6.95 -8.29
C HIS A 258 7.00 -7.88 -8.37
N PRO A 259 6.48 -8.40 -7.25
CA PRO A 259 5.32 -9.33 -7.25
C PRO A 259 3.99 -8.71 -7.73
N GLU A 260 3.94 -7.40 -7.97
CA GLU A 260 2.79 -6.70 -8.58
C GLU A 260 2.77 -6.79 -10.12
N CYS A 261 3.80 -7.37 -10.74
CA CYS A 261 3.83 -7.60 -12.20
C CYS A 261 2.93 -8.79 -12.61
N THR A 262 2.55 -8.81 -13.89
CA THR A 262 1.68 -9.82 -14.51
C THR A 262 2.36 -11.14 -14.79
#